data_AF-A0A7Y8C585-F1
#
_entry.id   AF-A0A7Y8C585-F1
#
_cell.length_a   1.000
_cell.length_b   1.000
_cell.length_c   1.000
_cell.angle_alpha   90.00
_cell.angle_beta   90.00
_cell.angle_gamma   90.00
#
_symmetry.space_group_name_H-M   'P 1'
#
loop_
_entity.id
_entity.type
_entity.pdbx_description
1 polymer ?
#
loop_
_entity_poly.entity_id
_entity_poly.type
_entity_poly.pdbx_seq_one_letter_code
_entity_poly.pdbx_strand_id
1 'polypeptide(L)'
;MLGQESPTEHRPRSSLSLLPDQINVRFSMTLLVMGGFSSWAALYYGVGPSGLAALVLAGGLLALSLIDLDHQLLPDVLVWPLLWLGLIVNSFELFTTLSMPCGESWVAKR
;
A
#
# COMPACT_ATOMS: atom_id res chain seq x y z
N MET A 1 53.04 10.95 34.61
CA MET A 1 52.20 11.40 33.49
C MET A 1 52.55 10.56 32.28
N LEU A 2 51.73 9.57 31.93
CA LEU A 2 51.72 8.88 30.62
C LEU A 2 50.38 8.11 30.57
N GLY A 3 49.30 8.87 30.32
CA GLY A 3 48.01 8.28 29.99
C GLY A 3 48.11 7.74 28.57
N GLN A 4 48.06 6.41 28.47
CA GLN A 4 48.09 5.68 27.20
C GLN A 4 46.89 6.10 26.35
N GLU A 5 47.15 6.68 25.18
CA GLU A 5 46.13 6.95 24.18
C GLU A 5 45.58 5.61 23.67
N SER A 6 44.27 5.36 23.84
CA SER A 6 43.65 4.15 23.31
C SER A 6 43.70 4.21 21.78
N PRO A 7 44.18 3.17 21.08
CA PRO A 7 44.14 3.13 19.63
C PRO A 7 42.69 3.24 19.15
N THR A 8 42.39 4.27 18.36
CA THR A 8 41.12 4.39 17.65
C THR A 8 41.01 3.26 16.64
N GLU A 9 40.37 2.15 17.03
CA GLU A 9 40.05 1.06 16.12
C GLU A 9 38.99 1.52 15.13
N HIS A 10 39.45 2.04 14.00
CA HIS A 10 38.62 2.38 12.87
C HIS A 10 38.27 1.08 12.12
N ARG A 11 37.28 0.34 12.64
CA ARG A 11 36.73 -0.82 11.92
C ARG A 11 36.23 -0.34 10.56
N PRO A 12 36.77 -0.84 9.43
CA PRO A 12 36.20 -0.53 8.12
C PRO A 12 34.79 -1.12 8.12
N ARG A 13 33.78 -0.25 7.98
CA ARG A 13 32.40 -0.70 7.74
C ARG A 13 32.43 -1.41 6.38
N SER A 14 32.48 -2.74 6.41
CA SER A 14 32.24 -3.56 5.22
C SER A 14 30.84 -3.21 4.72
N SER A 15 30.81 -2.42 3.66
CA SER A 15 29.62 -1.97 2.91
C SER A 15 28.76 -3.12 2.37
N LEU A 16 29.29 -4.36 2.47
CA LEU A 16 28.70 -5.61 2.00
C LEU A 16 27.86 -6.36 3.06
N SER A 17 27.56 -5.74 4.20
CA SER A 17 26.63 -6.28 5.22
C SER A 17 25.20 -5.74 5.07
N LEU A 18 24.96 -4.93 4.03
CA LEU A 18 23.66 -4.35 3.70
C LEU A 18 22.81 -5.23 2.78
N LEU A 19 23.36 -6.33 2.24
CA LEU A 19 22.57 -7.30 1.52
C LEU A 19 21.81 -8.18 2.53
N PRO A 20 20.47 -8.23 2.49
CA PRO A 20 19.71 -9.07 3.42
C PRO A 20 20.00 -10.54 3.10
N ASP A 21 20.78 -11.19 3.96
CA ASP A 21 21.25 -12.58 3.86
C ASP A 21 20.15 -13.67 3.91
N GLN A 22 18.88 -13.30 4.00
CA GLN A 22 17.75 -14.23 3.91
C GLN A 22 16.55 -13.46 3.34
N ILE A 23 16.26 -13.63 2.04
CA ILE A 23 14.99 -13.17 1.48
C ILE A 23 13.90 -14.06 2.08
N ASN A 24 13.22 -13.56 3.12
CA ASN A 24 12.10 -14.26 3.75
C ASN A 24 11.05 -14.58 2.67
N VAL A 25 10.56 -15.82 2.63
CA VAL A 25 9.52 -16.26 1.67
C VAL A 25 8.32 -15.31 1.68
N ARG A 26 7.97 -14.75 2.84
CA ARG A 26 6.91 -13.73 3.00
C ARG A 26 7.20 -12.47 2.19
N PHE A 27 8.44 -12.00 2.19
CA PHE A 27 8.85 -10.82 1.41
C PHE A 27 8.79 -11.10 -0.10
N SER A 28 9.28 -12.27 -0.55
CA SER A 28 9.19 -12.69 -1.95
C SER A 28 7.73 -12.79 -2.43
N MET A 29 6.85 -13.40 -1.62
CA MET A 29 5.43 -13.51 -1.94
C MET A 29 4.76 -12.13 -1.97
N THR A 30 5.07 -11.26 -1.01
CA THR A 30 4.54 -9.88 -0.97
C THR A 30 4.92 -9.11 -2.23
N LEU A 31 6.19 -9.21 -2.65
CA LEU A 31 6.66 -8.54 -3.86
C LEU A 31 6.00 -9.10 -5.12
N LEU A 32 5.78 -10.42 -5.19
CA LEU A 32 5.10 -11.06 -6.31
C LEU A 32 3.64 -10.62 -6.41
N VAL A 33 2.91 -10.59 -5.30
CA VAL A 33 1.51 -10.12 -5.28
C VAL A 33 1.42 -8.65 -5.63
N MET A 34 2.31 -7.80 -5.08
CA MET A 34 2.33 -6.38 -5.40
C MET A 34 2.71 -6.12 -6.86
N GLY A 35 3.71 -6.84 -7.39
CA GLY A 35 4.07 -6.78 -8.81
C GLY A 35 2.94 -7.25 -9.72
N GLY A 36 2.19 -8.27 -9.29
CA GLY A 36 0.98 -8.76 -9.96
C GLY A 36 -0.11 -7.69 -10.02
N PHE A 37 -0.42 -7.05 -8.89
CA PHE A 37 -1.36 -5.92 -8.86
C PHE A 37 -0.88 -4.75 -9.71
N SER A 38 0.42 -4.42 -9.69
CA SER A 38 1.01 -3.39 -10.55
C SER A 38 0.84 -3.68 -12.03
N SER A 39 1.11 -4.92 -12.43
CA SER A 39 0.96 -5.34 -13.82
C SER A 39 -0.50 -5.32 -14.24
N TRP A 40 -1.40 -5.86 -13.40
CA TRP A 40 -2.83 -5.87 -13.65
C TRP A 40 -3.43 -4.46 -13.75
N ALA A 41 -3.10 -3.56 -12.82
CA ALA A 41 -3.59 -2.19 -12.83
C ALA A 41 -3.11 -1.42 -14.07
N ALA A 42 -1.84 -1.59 -14.46
CA ALA A 42 -1.30 -0.98 -15.67
C ALA A 42 -1.97 -1.50 -16.95
N LEU A 43 -2.35 -2.78 -17.00
CA LEU A 43 -3.04 -3.37 -18.15
C LEU A 43 -4.53 -3.00 -18.22
N TYR A 44 -5.22 -2.94 -17.09
CA TYR A 44 -6.67 -2.71 -17.05
C TYR A 44 -7.04 -1.22 -17.05
N TYR A 45 -6.35 -0.40 -16.25
CA TYR A 45 -6.64 1.03 -16.12
C TYR A 45 -5.69 1.91 -16.95
N GLY A 46 -4.56 1.37 -17.41
CA GLY A 46 -3.50 2.14 -18.05
C GLY A 46 -2.62 2.91 -17.06
N VAL A 47 -1.66 3.66 -17.60
CA VAL A 47 -0.78 4.54 -16.82
C VAL A 47 -1.47 5.90 -16.67
N GLY A 48 -2.17 6.08 -15.55
CA GLY A 48 -2.94 7.30 -15.28
C GLY A 48 -3.45 7.38 -13.83
N PRO A 49 -4.28 8.39 -13.51
CA PRO A 49 -4.77 8.61 -12.15
C PRO A 49 -5.58 7.43 -11.58
N SER A 50 -6.40 6.78 -12.41
CA SER A 50 -7.17 5.58 -12.05
C SER A 50 -6.27 4.40 -11.72
N GLY A 51 -5.25 4.12 -12.54
CA GLY A 51 -4.27 3.06 -12.29
C GLY A 51 -3.43 3.30 -11.04
N LEU A 52 -2.96 4.54 -10.82
CA LEU A 52 -2.24 4.93 -9.61
C LEU A 52 -3.11 4.73 -8.36
N ALA A 53 -4.35 5.22 -8.39
CA ALA A 53 -5.25 5.09 -7.26
C ALA A 53 -5.61 3.62 -6.98
N ALA A 54 -5.81 2.80 -8.01
CA ALA A 54 -6.03 1.37 -7.88
C ALA A 54 -4.82 0.70 -7.22
N LEU A 55 -3.59 1.12 -7.55
CA LEU A 55 -2.37 0.56 -6.96
C LEU A 55 -2.16 0.95 -5.50
N VAL A 56 -2.41 2.20 -5.15
CA VAL A 56 -2.35 2.66 -3.76
C VAL A 56 -3.37 1.89 -2.93
N LEU A 57 -4.60 1.73 -3.44
CA LEU A 57 -5.65 0.98 -2.76
C LEU A 57 -5.29 -0.50 -2.62
N ALA A 58 -4.88 -1.16 -3.70
CA ALA A 58 -4.49 -2.58 -3.70
C ALA A 58 -3.28 -2.85 -2.80
N GLY A 59 -2.27 -1.98 -2.82
CA GLY A 59 -1.10 -2.08 -1.95
C GLY A 59 -1.45 -1.88 -0.47
N GLY A 60 -2.33 -0.93 -0.16
CA GLY A 60 -2.82 -0.74 1.20
C GLY A 60 -3.71 -1.89 1.69
N LEU A 61 -4.56 -2.46 0.83
CA LEU A 61 -5.33 -3.67 1.14
C LEU A 61 -4.41 -4.89 1.34
N LEU A 62 -3.37 -5.03 0.52
CA LEU A 62 -2.36 -6.06 0.69
C LEU A 62 -1.64 -5.92 2.04
N ALA A 63 -1.25 -4.69 2.42
CA ALA A 63 -0.66 -4.42 3.72
C ALA A 63 -1.63 -4.77 4.87
N LEU A 64 -2.91 -4.39 4.75
CA LEU A 64 -3.95 -4.75 5.72
C LEU A 64 -4.11 -6.27 5.83
N SER A 65 -4.16 -7.00 4.72
CA SER A 65 -4.25 -8.46 4.73
C SER A 65 -3.03 -9.13 5.37
N LEU A 66 -1.83 -8.62 5.12
CA LEU A 66 -0.61 -9.18 5.73
C LEU A 66 -0.55 -8.94 7.24
N ILE A 67 -0.95 -7.75 7.69
CA ILE A 67 -1.04 -7.42 9.12
C ILE A 67 -2.12 -8.27 9.80
N ASP A 68 -3.26 -8.43 9.13
CA ASP A 68 -4.39 -9.23 9.63
C ASP A 68 -3.99 -10.71 9.80
N LEU A 69 -3.23 -11.27 8.86
CA LEU A 69 -2.74 -12.66 8.95
C LEU A 69 -1.84 -12.92 10.16
N ASP A 70 -1.06 -11.92 10.59
CA ASP A 70 -0.11 -12.06 11.70
C ASP A 70 -0.72 -11.71 13.06
N HIS A 71 -1.63 -10.74 13.10
CA HIS A 71 -2.12 -10.17 14.36
C HIS A 71 -3.63 -10.30 14.57
N GLN A 72 -4.41 -10.68 13.56
CA GLN A 72 -5.88 -10.79 13.58
C GLN A 72 -6.58 -9.53 14.13
N LEU A 73 -5.93 -8.39 13.96
CA LEU A 73 -6.38 -7.08 14.40
C LEU A 73 -6.30 -6.15 13.20
N LEU A 74 -7.44 -5.58 12.82
CA LEU A 74 -7.49 -4.57 11.76
C LEU A 74 -6.89 -3.27 12.32
N PRO A 75 -5.78 -2.77 11.76
CA PRO A 75 -5.20 -1.51 12.22
C PRO A 75 -6.10 -0.35 11.76
N ASP A 76 -6.95 0.15 12.65
CA ASP A 76 -7.87 1.27 12.39
C ASP A 76 -7.15 2.49 11.78
N VAL A 77 -5.89 2.69 12.16
CA VAL A 77 -5.01 3.75 11.62
C VAL A 77 -4.76 3.64 10.12
N LEU A 78 -4.85 2.45 9.51
CA LEU A 78 -4.82 2.27 8.06
C LEU A 78 -6.23 2.23 7.45
N VAL A 79 -7.19 1.59 8.14
CA VAL A 79 -8.53 1.38 7.60
C VAL A 79 -9.23 2.70 7.30
N TRP A 80 -9.27 3.62 8.26
CA TRP A 80 -9.92 4.92 8.07
C TRP A 80 -9.34 5.73 6.91
N PRO A 81 -8.01 5.96 6.80
CA PRO A 81 -7.48 6.72 5.68
C PRO A 81 -7.66 6.01 4.33
N LEU A 82 -7.55 4.67 4.26
CA LEU A 82 -7.83 3.94 3.02
C LEU A 82 -9.29 4.08 2.58
N LEU A 83 -10.23 3.99 3.53
CA LEU A 83 -11.66 4.15 3.27
C LEU A 83 -11.95 5.56 2.75
N TRP A 84 -11.45 6.58 3.44
CA TRP A 84 -11.62 7.97 3.01
C TRP A 84 -10.96 8.25 1.67
N LEU A 85 -9.75 7.72 1.43
CA LEU A 85 -9.06 7.87 0.16
C LEU A 85 -9.87 7.25 -0.97
N GLY A 86 -10.35 6.01 -0.81
CA GLY A 86 -11.19 5.35 -1.82
C GLY A 86 -12.46 6.14 -2.13
N LEU A 87 -13.10 6.69 -1.11
CA LEU A 87 -14.30 7.52 -1.27
C LEU A 87 -14.01 8.83 -2.00
N ILE A 88 -12.93 9.53 -1.62
CA ILE A 88 -12.48 10.76 -2.28
C ILE A 88 -12.13 10.48 -3.75
N VAL A 89 -11.36 9.43 -4.02
CA VAL A 89 -11.00 9.06 -5.40
C VAL A 89 -12.25 8.76 -6.22
N ASN A 90 -13.21 8.02 -5.67
CA ASN A 90 -14.45 7.72 -6.38
C ASN A 90 -15.34 8.95 -6.60
N SER A 91 -15.23 9.99 -5.77
CA SER A 91 -15.96 11.26 -5.97
C SER A 91 -15.53 12.01 -7.25
N PHE A 92 -14.38 11.65 -7.83
CA PHE A 92 -13.92 12.14 -9.13
C PHE A 92 -14.38 11.26 -10.31
N GLU A 93 -15.32 10.33 -10.09
CA GLU A 93 -15.88 9.44 -11.12
C GLU A 93 -14.84 8.53 -11.82
N LEU A 94 -13.72 8.25 -11.13
CA LEU A 94 -12.60 7.47 -11.67
C LEU A 94 -12.88 5.96 -11.80
N PHE A 95 -13.84 5.42 -11.05
CA PHE A 95 -14.12 3.98 -11.02
C PHE A 95 -15.60 3.66 -11.22
N THR A 96 -16.50 4.25 -10.43
CA THR A 96 -17.94 4.03 -10.55
C THR A 96 -18.72 5.33 -10.49
N THR A 97 -19.89 5.35 -11.13
CA THR A 97 -20.78 6.50 -11.12
C THR A 97 -21.58 6.54 -9.83
N LEU A 98 -21.58 7.70 -9.18
CA LEU A 98 -22.50 7.98 -8.08
C LEU A 98 -23.84 8.38 -8.69
N SER A 99 -24.58 7.39 -9.19
CA SER A 99 -25.94 7.62 -9.69
C SER A 99 -26.82 8.05 -8.52
N MET A 100 -27.00 9.36 -8.36
CA MET A 100 -28.07 9.89 -7.54
C MET A 100 -29.33 9.79 -8.40
N PRO A 101 -30.34 8.99 -8.01
CA PRO A 101 -31.62 9.05 -8.70
C PRO A 101 -32.15 10.47 -8.57
N CYS A 102 -32.17 11.22 -9.67
CA CYS A 102 -32.87 12.50 -9.71
C CYS A 102 -34.35 12.21 -9.47
N GLY A 103 -34.89 12.79 -8.41
CA GLY A 103 -36.19 12.44 -7.86
C GLY A 103 -37.33 12.78 -8.82
N GLU A 104 -37.77 11.79 -9.59
CA GLU A 104 -39.04 11.84 -10.36
C GLU A 104 -39.89 10.58 -10.15
N SER A 105 -39.30 9.45 -9.72
CA SER A 105 -40.03 8.17 -9.61
C SER A 105 -40.96 8.04 -8.40
N TRP A 106 -40.71 8.83 -7.33
CA TRP A 106 -41.54 8.82 -6.11
C TRP A 106 -42.69 9.83 -6.13
N VAL A 107 -42.69 10.76 -7.08
CA VAL A 107 -43.75 11.78 -7.23
C VAL A 107 -44.89 11.27 -8.11
N ALA A 108 -44.59 10.46 -9.12
CA ALA A 108 -45.60 9.94 -10.07
C ALA A 108 -46.46 8.77 -9.53
N LYS A 109 -46.22 8.31 -8.29
CA LYS A 109 -46.93 7.16 -7.68
C LYS A 109 -47.85 7.53 -6.51
N ARG A 110 -48.15 8.82 -6.33
CA ARG A 110 -49.18 9.30 -5.39
C ARG A 110 -50.35 9.92 -6.12
#